data_AF-A0A959WWF6-F1
#
_entry.id   AF-A0A959WWF6-F1
#
_cell.length_a   1.000
_cell.length_b   1.000
_cell.length_c   1.000
_cell.angle_alpha   90.00
_cell.angle_beta   90.00
_cell.angle_gamma   90.00
#
_symmetry.space_group_name_H-M   'P 1'
#
loop_
_entity.id
_entity.type
_entity.pdbx_description
1 polymer ?
#
loop_
_entity_poly.entity_id
_entity_poly.type
_entity_poly.pdbx_seq_one_letter_code
_entity_poly.pdbx_strand_id
1 'polypeptide(L)'
;MSTSHIGDRPSAFDRAVAYVLDFDGDLYGRDERERTRWYEGIALAASAQWILVPWVAAIMIWSASAETARAIAGLGLAFILPMALATIYVEHRRVQTTVERWTAKRVLWSVITILPVAVFLAGFVRVGDLEPSTAWGIGAGALVGLALAVLGMSVRRKDRGRPDAGDDQ
;
A
#
# COMPACT_ATOMS: atom_id res chain seq x y z
N MET A 1 3.88 -1.13 26.88
CA MET A 1 3.38 -2.45 27.32
C MET A 1 3.71 -3.47 26.25
N SER A 2 4.73 -4.30 26.49
CA SER A 2 5.17 -5.36 25.58
C SER A 2 4.62 -6.67 26.12
N THR A 3 3.63 -7.25 25.44
CA THR A 3 3.22 -8.63 25.66
C THR A 3 4.27 -9.52 24.99
N SER A 4 5.26 -9.92 25.77
CA SER A 4 6.24 -10.93 25.39
C SER A 4 5.54 -12.25 25.13
N HIS A 5 5.35 -12.59 23.85
CA HIS A 5 5.18 -13.98 23.45
C HIS A 5 6.52 -14.70 23.67
N ILE A 6 6.59 -15.41 24.78
CA ILE A 6 7.66 -16.32 25.16
C ILE A 6 7.65 -17.47 24.12
N GLY A 7 8.60 -17.47 23.18
CA GLY A 7 8.91 -18.68 22.39
C GLY A 7 9.35 -18.48 20.94
N ASP A 8 8.84 -17.47 20.23
CA ASP A 8 9.14 -17.33 18.80
C ASP A 8 10.34 -16.42 18.57
N ARG A 9 11.42 -16.98 18.02
CA ARG A 9 12.54 -16.19 17.51
C ARG A 9 11.99 -15.22 16.45
N PRO A 10 12.36 -13.92 16.50
CA PRO A 10 11.90 -12.96 15.51
C PRO A 10 12.28 -13.45 14.11
N SER A 11 11.31 -13.40 13.19
CA SER A 11 11.53 -13.80 11.80
C SER A 11 12.62 -12.93 11.15
N ALA A 12 13.20 -13.39 10.05
CA ALA A 12 14.18 -12.59 9.30
C ALA A 12 13.60 -11.23 8.88
N PHE A 13 12.30 -11.20 8.56
CA PHE A 13 11.59 -9.97 8.21
C PHE A 13 11.43 -9.05 9.43
N ASP A 14 11.12 -9.58 10.62
CA ASP A 14 11.02 -8.78 11.85
C ASP A 14 12.35 -8.12 12.21
N ARG A 15 13.47 -8.83 12.01
CA ARG A 15 14.81 -8.26 12.21
C ARG A 15 15.12 -7.17 11.20
N ALA A 16 14.75 -7.36 9.94
CA ALA A 16 14.91 -6.33 8.91
C ALA A 16 14.08 -5.08 9.22
N VAL A 17 12.83 -5.25 9.66
CA VAL A 17 11.96 -4.14 10.09
C VAL A 17 12.56 -3.42 11.30
N ALA A 18 13.05 -4.16 12.31
CA ALA A 18 13.67 -3.57 13.48
C ALA A 18 14.94 -2.76 13.13
N TYR A 19 15.75 -3.28 12.21
CA TYR A 19 16.93 -2.60 11.70
C TYR A 19 16.58 -1.32 10.92
N VAL A 20 15.58 -1.38 10.04
CA VAL A 20 15.17 -0.24 9.21
C VAL A 20 14.48 0.85 10.03
N LEU A 21 13.65 0.47 11.00
CA LEU A 21 12.91 1.42 11.83
C LEU A 21 13.75 1.98 12.98
N ASP A 22 14.92 1.42 13.24
CA ASP A 22 15.85 1.85 14.30
C ASP A 22 15.14 2.01 15.65
N PHE A 23 14.51 0.95 16.12
CA PHE A 23 13.81 0.98 17.42
C PHE A 23 14.75 1.25 18.60
N ASP A 24 16.04 0.93 18.43
CA ASP A 24 17.10 1.15 19.42
C ASP A 24 17.52 2.62 19.52
N GLY A 25 17.17 3.45 18.51
CA GLY A 25 17.39 4.89 18.51
C GLY A 25 18.83 5.31 18.25
N ASP A 26 19.61 4.45 17.58
CA ASP A 26 21.03 4.68 17.30
C ASP A 26 21.22 5.76 16.20
N LEU A 27 20.28 5.90 15.27
CA LEU A 27 20.34 6.86 14.17
C LEU A 27 19.66 8.21 14.51
N TYR A 28 18.56 8.18 15.27
CA TYR A 28 17.71 9.36 15.51
C TYR A 28 17.83 9.93 16.92
N GLY A 29 18.75 9.39 17.72
CA GLY A 29 18.97 9.79 19.11
C GLY A 29 17.90 9.28 20.07
N ARG A 30 18.15 9.46 21.36
CA ARG A 30 17.24 9.02 22.43
C ARG A 30 16.05 9.96 22.66
N ASP A 31 15.99 11.11 21.96
CA ASP A 31 14.86 12.04 22.09
C ASP A 31 13.66 11.55 21.26
N GLU A 32 12.63 11.09 21.97
CA GLU A 32 11.38 10.62 21.38
C GLU A 32 10.68 11.70 20.54
N ARG A 33 10.88 12.99 20.84
CA ARG A 33 10.28 14.10 20.07
C ARG A 33 10.92 14.24 18.70
N GLU A 34 12.24 14.13 18.61
CA GLU A 34 12.95 14.21 17.33
C GLU A 34 12.60 13.01 16.45
N ARG A 35 12.58 11.81 17.05
CA ARG A 35 12.15 10.58 16.37
C ARG A 35 10.71 10.68 15.83
N THR A 36 9.79 11.27 16.59
CA THR A 36 8.40 11.48 16.15
C THR A 36 8.32 12.44 14.96
N ARG A 37 9.01 13.58 15.02
CA ARG A 37 9.05 14.55 13.90
C ARG A 37 9.64 13.94 12.64
N TRP A 38 10.66 13.11 12.78
CA TRP A 38 11.26 12.38 11.68
C TRP A 38 10.26 11.41 11.03
N TYR A 39 9.56 10.60 11.82
CA TYR A 39 8.55 9.68 11.30
C TYR A 39 7.37 10.42 10.66
N GLU A 40 6.92 11.54 11.22
CA GLU A 40 5.88 12.38 10.61
C GLU A 40 6.34 12.91 9.24
N GLY A 41 7.60 13.38 9.15
CA GLY A 41 8.20 13.85 7.92
C GLY A 41 8.32 12.76 6.84
N ILE A 42 8.82 11.57 7.22
CA ILE A 42 8.87 10.41 6.31
C ILE A 42 7.47 9.98 5.90
N ALA A 43 6.52 9.91 6.82
CA ALA A 43 5.15 9.52 6.50
C ALA A 43 4.52 10.49 5.50
N LEU A 44 4.74 11.80 5.65
CA LEU A 44 4.30 12.80 4.69
C LEU A 44 4.98 12.63 3.32
N ALA A 45 6.31 12.50 3.30
CA ALA A 45 7.07 12.32 2.06
C ALA A 45 6.69 11.03 1.33
N ALA A 46 6.58 9.91 2.05
CA ALA A 46 6.14 8.63 1.51
C ALA A 46 4.71 8.73 0.97
N SER A 47 3.80 9.38 1.69
CA SER A 47 2.42 9.61 1.21
C SER A 47 2.39 10.45 -0.07
N ALA A 48 3.21 11.50 -0.15
CA ALA A 48 3.34 12.32 -1.34
C ALA A 48 3.91 11.53 -2.52
N GLN A 49 4.96 10.74 -2.30
CA GLN A 49 5.54 9.83 -3.31
C GLN A 49 4.49 8.83 -3.82
N TRP A 50 3.64 8.32 -2.94
CA TRP A 50 2.56 7.38 -3.29
C TRP A 50 1.48 7.95 -4.20
N ILE A 51 1.36 9.27 -4.25
CA ILE A 51 0.47 9.96 -5.17
C ILE A 51 1.26 10.38 -6.42
N LEU A 52 2.37 11.08 -6.24
CA LEU A 52 3.08 11.72 -7.34
C LEU A 52 3.73 10.72 -8.31
N VAL A 53 4.37 9.65 -7.81
CA VAL A 53 5.08 8.70 -8.68
C VAL A 53 4.12 7.97 -9.63
N PRO A 54 2.97 7.42 -9.18
CA PRO A 54 1.99 6.85 -10.08
C PRO A 54 1.46 7.85 -11.11
N TRP A 55 1.22 9.11 -10.72
CA TRP A 55 0.78 10.15 -11.66
C TRP A 55 1.82 10.47 -12.72
N VAL A 56 3.10 10.59 -12.33
CA VAL A 56 4.20 10.82 -13.27
C VAL A 56 4.30 9.65 -14.25
N ALA A 57 4.26 8.40 -13.76
CA ALA A 57 4.26 7.21 -14.62
C ALA A 57 3.06 7.19 -15.57
N ALA A 58 1.87 7.50 -15.06
CA ALA A 58 0.62 7.55 -15.82
C ALA A 58 0.60 8.63 -16.91
N ILE A 59 1.37 9.71 -16.76
CA ILE A 59 1.54 10.74 -17.80
C ILE A 59 2.61 10.29 -18.79
N MET A 60 3.78 9.87 -18.31
CA MET A 60 4.92 9.49 -19.15
C MET A 60 4.61 8.36 -20.13
N ILE A 61 3.74 7.43 -19.74
CA ILE A 61 3.40 6.27 -20.57
C ILE A 61 2.81 6.65 -21.94
N TRP A 62 2.10 7.77 -22.04
CA TRP A 62 1.42 8.19 -23.28
C TRP A 62 2.38 8.70 -24.35
N SER A 63 3.57 9.14 -23.94
CA SER A 63 4.66 9.55 -24.83
C SER A 63 5.77 8.51 -24.95
N ALA A 64 5.65 7.37 -24.27
CA ALA A 64 6.67 6.34 -24.25
C ALA A 64 6.65 5.50 -25.54
N SER A 65 7.79 4.90 -25.88
CA SER A 65 7.82 3.76 -26.81
C SER A 65 7.35 2.49 -26.09
N ALA A 66 7.04 1.43 -26.83
CA ALA A 66 6.65 0.14 -26.23
C ALA A 66 7.75 -0.43 -25.30
N GLU A 67 9.03 -0.25 -25.63
CA GLU A 67 10.15 -0.66 -24.79
C GLU A 67 10.22 0.16 -23.49
N THR A 68 10.14 1.49 -23.62
CA THR A 68 10.12 2.38 -22.45
C THR A 68 8.89 2.13 -21.57
N ALA A 69 7.74 1.81 -22.17
CA ALA A 69 6.53 1.44 -21.44
C ALA A 69 6.74 0.22 -20.54
N ARG A 70 7.42 -0.82 -21.05
CA ARG A 70 7.77 -2.02 -20.26
C ARG A 70 8.74 -1.68 -19.13
N ALA A 71 9.72 -0.82 -19.38
CA ALA A 71 10.65 -0.36 -18.35
C ALA A 71 9.92 0.42 -17.23
N ILE A 72 9.02 1.35 -17.59
CA ILE A 72 8.22 2.09 -16.62
C ILE A 72 7.32 1.14 -15.82
N ALA A 73 6.70 0.15 -16.47
CA ALA A 73 5.90 -0.87 -15.79
C ALA A 73 6.73 -1.68 -14.78
N GLY A 74 7.94 -2.11 -15.17
CA GLY A 74 8.87 -2.81 -14.29
C GLY A 74 9.28 -1.98 -13.07
N LEU A 75 9.61 -0.70 -13.27
CA LEU A 75 9.91 0.23 -12.18
C LEU A 75 8.69 0.47 -11.27
N GLY A 76 7.50 0.59 -11.86
CA GLY A 76 6.24 0.70 -11.12
C GLY A 76 5.99 -0.51 -10.23
N LEU A 77 6.24 -1.73 -10.73
CA LEU A 77 6.15 -2.95 -9.93
C LEU A 77 7.19 -2.98 -8.80
N ALA A 78 8.44 -2.62 -9.08
CA ALA A 78 9.49 -2.54 -8.06
C ALA A 78 9.17 -1.50 -6.97
N PHE A 79 8.42 -0.45 -7.32
CA PHE A 79 7.94 0.57 -6.38
C PHE A 79 6.74 0.07 -5.56
N ILE A 80 5.76 -0.60 -6.20
CA ILE A 80 4.53 -1.11 -5.56
C ILE A 80 4.81 -2.29 -4.63
N LEU A 81 5.71 -3.19 -5.01
CA LEU A 81 5.90 -4.47 -4.32
C LEU A 81 6.34 -4.32 -2.85
N PRO A 82 7.35 -3.51 -2.48
CA PRO A 82 7.73 -3.31 -1.08
C PRO A 82 6.57 -2.79 -0.22
N MET A 83 5.75 -1.90 -0.78
CA MET A 83 4.61 -1.32 -0.07
C MET A 83 3.46 -2.30 0.09
N ALA A 84 3.21 -3.15 -0.91
CA ALA A 84 2.26 -4.25 -0.78
C ALA A 84 2.70 -5.23 0.32
N LEU A 85 3.98 -5.60 0.35
CA LEU A 85 4.55 -6.45 1.39
C LEU A 85 4.46 -5.80 2.77
N ALA A 86 4.78 -4.51 2.90
CA ALA A 86 4.64 -3.77 4.15
C ALA A 86 3.17 -3.72 4.62
N THR A 87 2.23 -3.49 3.70
CA THR A 87 0.79 -3.47 4.01
C THR A 87 0.31 -4.84 4.51
N ILE A 88 0.71 -5.92 3.83
CA ILE A 88 0.40 -7.29 4.24
C ILE A 88 1.01 -7.59 5.61
N TYR A 89 2.26 -7.19 5.85
CA TYR A 89 2.92 -7.38 7.13
C TYR A 89 2.20 -6.64 8.27
N VAL A 90 1.88 -5.36 8.09
CA VAL A 90 1.17 -4.54 9.07
C VAL A 90 -0.22 -5.12 9.36
N GLU A 91 -0.90 -5.60 8.32
CA GLU A 91 -2.18 -6.28 8.47
C GLU A 91 -2.08 -7.60 9.23
N HIS A 92 -1.07 -8.42 8.95
CA HIS A 92 -0.80 -9.66 9.68
C HIS A 92 -0.50 -9.41 11.16
N ARG A 93 0.13 -8.27 11.48
CA ARG A 93 0.36 -7.80 12.85
C ARG A 93 -0.90 -7.23 13.52
N ARG A 94 -2.07 -7.31 12.88
CA ARG A 94 -3.37 -6.81 13.37
C ARG A 94 -3.35 -5.33 13.76
N VAL A 95 -2.44 -4.55 13.17
CA VAL A 95 -2.45 -3.10 13.34
C VAL A 95 -3.73 -2.59 12.69
N GLN A 96 -4.47 -1.75 13.40
CA GLN A 96 -5.72 -1.20 12.91
C GLN A 96 -5.44 -0.17 11.81
N THR A 97 -5.40 -0.64 10.56
CA THR A 97 -5.18 0.18 9.35
C THR A 97 -6.48 0.61 8.67
N THR A 98 -7.61 0.05 9.12
CA THR A 98 -8.92 0.28 8.53
C THR A 98 -9.49 1.63 8.92
N VAL A 99 -10.10 2.27 7.94
CA VAL A 99 -10.86 3.51 8.09
C VAL A 99 -12.15 3.29 8.88
N GLU A 100 -12.37 4.09 9.93
CA GLU A 100 -13.61 4.04 10.73
C GLU A 100 -14.84 4.57 9.97
N ARG A 101 -14.69 5.64 9.17
CA ARG A 101 -15.79 6.27 8.45
C ARG A 101 -15.37 6.75 7.06
N TRP A 102 -16.21 6.49 6.07
CA TRP A 102 -16.06 7.03 4.72
C TRP A 102 -16.60 8.46 4.68
N THR A 103 -15.73 9.41 4.35
CA THR A 103 -16.09 10.82 4.16
C THR A 103 -15.80 11.22 2.71
N ALA A 104 -16.43 12.29 2.21
CA ALA A 104 -16.18 12.79 0.86
C ALA A 104 -14.68 13.07 0.61
N LYS A 105 -13.99 13.64 1.61
CA LYS A 105 -12.53 13.84 1.56
C LYS A 105 -11.77 12.53 1.33
N ARG A 106 -12.17 11.43 1.98
CA ARG A 106 -11.52 10.12 1.79
C ARG A 106 -11.81 9.52 0.43
N VAL A 107 -13.05 9.62 -0.03
CA VAL A 107 -13.43 9.17 -1.39
C VAL A 107 -12.56 9.91 -2.42
N LEU A 108 -12.43 11.23 -2.29
CA LEU A 108 -11.57 12.04 -3.14
C LEU A 108 -10.12 11.54 -3.12
N TRP A 109 -9.54 11.33 -1.93
CA TRP A 109 -8.15 10.83 -1.82
C TRP A 109 -8.00 9.42 -2.41
N SER A 110 -8.94 8.50 -2.17
CA SER A 110 -8.92 7.16 -2.78
C SER A 110 -8.96 7.24 -4.31
N VAL A 111 -9.78 8.13 -4.88
CA VAL A 111 -9.83 8.35 -6.32
C VAL A 111 -8.49 8.89 -6.82
N ILE A 112 -7.93 9.93 -6.18
CA ILE A 112 -6.64 10.52 -6.55
C ILE A 112 -5.51 9.48 -6.54
N THR A 113 -5.53 8.53 -5.60
CA THR A 113 -4.51 7.48 -5.47
C THR A 113 -4.70 6.35 -6.50
N ILE A 114 -5.95 5.95 -6.80
CA ILE A 114 -6.22 4.79 -7.67
C ILE A 114 -6.27 5.18 -9.16
N LEU A 115 -6.80 6.37 -9.47
CA LEU A 115 -6.94 6.86 -10.85
C LEU A 115 -5.65 6.80 -11.70
N PRO A 116 -4.45 7.17 -11.21
CA PRO A 116 -3.24 7.09 -12.03
C PRO A 116 -2.93 5.65 -12.47
N VAL A 117 -3.28 4.63 -11.68
CA VAL A 117 -3.10 3.23 -12.08
C VAL A 117 -3.99 2.89 -13.29
N ALA A 118 -5.25 3.33 -13.26
CA ALA A 118 -6.17 3.11 -14.39
C ALA A 118 -5.70 3.85 -15.66
N VAL A 119 -5.26 5.10 -15.52
CA VAL A 119 -4.69 5.90 -16.63
C VAL A 119 -3.42 5.25 -17.17
N PHE A 120 -2.55 4.78 -16.29
CA PHE A 120 -1.32 4.06 -16.68
C PHE A 120 -1.64 2.79 -17.47
N LEU A 121 -2.55 1.95 -16.98
CA LEU A 121 -2.92 0.69 -17.65
C LEU A 121 -3.54 0.95 -19.03
N ALA A 122 -4.40 1.97 -19.16
CA ALA A 122 -4.97 2.35 -20.44
C ALA A 122 -3.88 2.81 -21.44
N GLY A 123 -2.94 3.65 -20.99
CA GLY A 123 -1.80 4.07 -21.80
C GLY A 123 -0.88 2.89 -22.17
N PHE A 124 -0.61 2.00 -21.22
CA PHE A 124 0.23 0.82 -21.43
C PHE A 124 -0.38 -0.15 -22.45
N VAL A 125 -1.69 -0.40 -22.39
CA VAL A 125 -2.40 -1.24 -23.39
C VAL A 125 -2.33 -0.60 -24.77
N ARG A 126 -2.50 0.73 -24.86
CA ARG A 126 -2.44 1.45 -26.14
C ARG A 126 -1.04 1.45 -26.76
N VAL A 127 -0.01 1.72 -25.95
CA VAL A 127 1.37 1.94 -26.42
C VAL A 127 2.15 0.63 -26.53
N GLY A 128 1.82 -0.36 -25.70
CA GLY A 128 2.54 -1.62 -25.62
C GLY A 128 2.30 -2.59 -26.78
N ASP A 129 1.41 -2.24 -27.72
CA ASP A 129 0.97 -3.07 -28.84
C ASP A 129 0.64 -4.51 -28.38
N LEU A 130 -0.12 -4.59 -27.28
CA LEU A 130 -0.42 -5.84 -26.63
C LEU A 130 -1.41 -6.64 -27.47
N GLU A 131 -1.20 -7.97 -27.52
CA GLU A 131 -2.21 -8.85 -28.06
C GLU A 131 -3.56 -8.65 -27.34
N PRO A 132 -4.70 -8.72 -28.03
CA PRO A 132 -6.02 -8.53 -27.44
C PRO A 132 -6.29 -9.45 -26.23
N SER A 133 -5.72 -10.67 -26.25
CA SER A 133 -5.75 -11.63 -25.15
C SER A 133 -5.07 -11.09 -23.88
N THR A 134 -3.92 -10.43 -24.04
CA THR A 134 -3.15 -9.84 -22.95
C THR A 134 -3.86 -8.60 -22.39
N ALA A 135 -4.40 -7.75 -23.26
CA ALA A 135 -5.20 -6.59 -22.84
C ALA A 135 -6.44 -7.03 -22.04
N TRP A 136 -7.12 -8.09 -22.48
CA TRP A 136 -8.22 -8.71 -21.74
C TRP A 136 -7.77 -9.29 -20.40
N GLY A 137 -6.61 -9.95 -20.36
CA GLY A 137 -6.04 -10.48 -19.12
C GLY A 137 -5.78 -9.39 -18.08
N ILE A 138 -5.19 -8.25 -18.50
CA ILE A 138 -4.98 -7.09 -17.64
C ILE A 138 -6.31 -6.53 -17.13
N GLY A 139 -7.29 -6.34 -18.04
CA GLY A 139 -8.61 -5.82 -17.69
C GLY A 139 -9.36 -6.72 -16.70
N ALA A 140 -9.41 -8.03 -16.97
CA ALA A 140 -10.03 -9.02 -16.10
C ALA A 140 -9.33 -9.09 -14.74
N GLY A 141 -8.00 -9.08 -14.71
CA GLY A 141 -7.22 -9.06 -13.47
C GLY A 141 -7.50 -7.82 -12.61
N ALA A 142 -7.60 -6.64 -13.22
CA ALA A 142 -7.95 -5.41 -12.53
C ALA A 142 -9.37 -5.47 -11.92
N LEU A 143 -10.35 -6.00 -12.66
CA LEU A 143 -11.71 -6.18 -12.17
C LEU A 143 -11.80 -7.18 -11.01
N VAL A 144 -11.11 -8.32 -11.11
CA VAL A 144 -11.03 -9.32 -10.03
C VAL A 144 -10.37 -8.72 -8.79
N GLY A 145 -9.25 -8.00 -8.96
CA GLY A 145 -8.56 -7.33 -7.86
C GLY A 145 -9.47 -6.31 -7.14
N LEU A 146 -10.21 -5.51 -7.91
CA LEU A 146 -11.19 -4.57 -7.36
C LEU A 146 -12.33 -5.30 -6.61
N ALA A 147 -12.86 -6.37 -7.18
CA ALA A 147 -13.92 -7.16 -6.54
C ALA A 147 -13.45 -7.78 -5.22
N LEU A 148 -12.25 -8.36 -5.19
CA LEU A 148 -11.64 -8.92 -3.99
C LEU A 148 -11.39 -7.84 -2.92
N ALA A 149 -10.92 -6.66 -3.32
CA ALA A 149 -10.74 -5.54 -2.39
C ALA A 149 -12.09 -5.11 -1.76
N VAL A 150 -13.15 -5.00 -2.56
CA VAL A 150 -14.50 -4.66 -2.07
C VAL A 150 -15.06 -5.75 -1.16
N LEU A 151 -14.90 -7.02 -1.53
CA LEU A 151 -15.33 -8.16 -0.70
C LEU A 151 -14.57 -8.20 0.64
N GLY A 152 -13.25 -8.02 0.62
CA GLY A 152 -12.42 -7.97 1.82
C GLY A 152 -12.85 -6.84 2.77
N MET A 153 -13.15 -5.66 2.23
CA MET A 153 -13.71 -4.54 3.02
C MET A 153 -15.09 -4.87 3.61
N SER A 154 -15.92 -5.61 2.87
CA SER A 154 -17.29 -5.96 3.29
C SER A 154 -17.31 -7.03 4.39
N VAL A 155 -16.47 -8.06 4.28
CA VAL A 155 -16.33 -9.11 5.30
C VAL A 155 -15.83 -8.52 6.62
N ARG A 156 -14.83 -7.63 6.58
CA ARG A 156 -14.27 -6.97 7.77
C ARG A 156 -15.26 -6.06 8.51
N ARG A 157 -16.24 -5.49 7.81
CA ARG A 157 -17.33 -4.73 8.46
C ARG A 157 -18.24 -5.63 9.29
N LYS A 158 -18.42 -6.89 8.87
CA LYS A 158 -19.32 -7.84 9.54
C LYS A 158 -18.75 -8.34 10.87
N ASP A 159 -17.44 -8.60 10.92
CA ASP A 159 -16.79 -9.12 12.13
C ASP A 159 -16.70 -8.09 13.27
N ARG A 160 -16.73 -6.79 12.94
CA ARG A 160 -16.74 -5.70 13.92
C ARG A 160 -18.12 -5.31 14.43
N GLY A 161 -19.17 -5.88 13.85
CA GLY A 161 -20.55 -5.68 14.29
C GLY A 161 -20.97 -6.62 15.42
N ARG A 162 -20.08 -7.50 15.92
CA ARG A 162 -20.30 -8.24 17.15
C ARG A 162 -19.86 -7.36 18.32
N PRO A 163 -20.78 -6.85 19.15
CA PRO A 163 -20.40 -6.28 20.42
C PRO A 163 -19.70 -7.37 21.21
N ASP A 164 -18.55 -7.06 21.81
CA ASP A 164 -17.95 -7.88 22.86
C ASP A 164 -18.93 -7.90 24.03
N ALA A 165 -19.86 -8.85 23.99
CA ALA A 165 -20.65 -9.26 25.14
C ALA A 165 -19.69 -10.01 26.07
N GLY A 166 -18.94 -9.29 26.90
CA GLY A 166 -17.87 -9.91 27.67
C GLY A 166 -17.29 -9.16 28.86
N ASP A 167 -17.39 -7.84 28.98
CA ASP A 167 -16.74 -7.10 30.07
C ASP A 167 -17.74 -6.44 31.04
N ASP A 168 -18.58 -7.29 31.64
CA ASP A 168 -19.27 -7.01 32.91
C ASP A 168 -18.99 -8.18 33.87
N GLN A 169 -17.78 -8.27 34.44
CA GLN A 169 -17.47 -8.91 35.73
C GLN A 169 -16.28 -8.25 36.42
#